data_AF-A0A728XVV5-F1
#
_entry.id   AF-A0A728XVV5-F1
#
_cell.length_a   1.000
_cell.length_b   1.000
_cell.length_c   1.000
_cell.angle_alpha   90.00
_cell.angle_beta   90.00
_cell.angle_gamma   90.00
#
_symmetry.space_group_name_H-M   'P 1'
#
loop_
_entity.id
_entity.type
_entity.pdbx_description
1 polymer ?
#
loop_
_entity_poly.entity_id
_entity_poly.type
_entity_poly.pdbx_seq_one_letter_code
_entity_poly.pdbx_strand_id
1 'polypeptide(L)'
;MESSRHSIFNLGNSWDFLRRDLTSPDANTLSSIRSAVSNSTEGAQVAVGNRIYRVVELNNHFHVSRESSDNCLMNFLYRLGWPKGEVTRKIELIMNAPRLEITPVKNKTILDKTNSHDEMPPIPQVDYNVTLHKGEIVGKGGNAIVYADKDDDTKVLKMFTIPQLHEEVVHEVECFNTYYGKGSAEIIYNNNDISGIKMTRIQGEAVIYAKNLPPHAEQAIYDMFDRLERNNILFVDTTETNVLYDRDTNRFNPIDISSYNQKHTDSKDRQDSIIASYIDGKNYLINTVLNKIE
;
A
#
# COMPACT_ATOMS: atom_id res chain seq x y z
N MET A 1 5.27 -43.79 -28.34
CA MET A 1 5.73 -42.40 -28.16
C MET A 1 4.50 -41.55 -27.91
N GLU A 2 4.02 -41.54 -26.67
CA GLU A 2 2.91 -40.68 -26.27
C GLU A 2 3.48 -39.32 -25.90
N SER A 3 3.06 -38.31 -26.66
CA SER A 3 3.32 -36.89 -26.40
C SER A 3 2.83 -36.56 -24.99
N SER A 4 3.76 -36.31 -24.07
CA SER A 4 3.48 -35.86 -22.71
C SER A 4 2.81 -34.49 -22.79
N ARG A 5 1.48 -34.46 -22.74
CA ARG A 5 0.72 -33.21 -22.59
C ARG A 5 1.16 -32.54 -21.29
N HIS A 6 2.07 -31.58 -21.41
CA HIS A 6 2.49 -30.74 -20.30
C HIS A 6 1.27 -29.95 -19.83
N SER A 7 0.75 -30.34 -18.67
CA SER A 7 -0.42 -29.69 -18.09
C SER A 7 0.05 -28.37 -17.47
N ILE A 8 -0.27 -27.25 -18.14
CA ILE A 8 0.02 -25.91 -17.64
C ILE A 8 -1.12 -25.49 -16.72
N PHE A 9 -0.81 -25.23 -15.44
CA PHE A 9 -1.78 -24.78 -14.45
C PHE A 9 -1.90 -23.25 -14.50
N ASN A 10 -3.11 -22.73 -14.70
CA ASN A 10 -3.32 -21.28 -14.84
C ASN A 10 -3.67 -20.62 -13.49
N LEU A 11 -2.77 -19.77 -12.99
CA LEU A 11 -2.96 -18.90 -11.83
C LEU A 11 -3.30 -17.45 -12.21
N GLY A 12 -3.37 -17.13 -13.52
CA GLY A 12 -3.63 -15.78 -14.02
C GLY A 12 -4.97 -15.19 -13.60
N ASN A 13 -6.01 -16.02 -13.46
CA ASN A 13 -7.32 -15.57 -12.95
C ASN A 13 -7.32 -15.23 -11.45
N SER A 14 -6.28 -15.62 -10.74
CA SER A 14 -6.06 -15.32 -9.33
C SER A 14 -4.99 -14.25 -9.13
N TRP A 15 -4.41 -13.69 -10.20
CA TRP A 15 -3.41 -12.64 -10.09
C TRP A 15 -4.06 -11.27 -10.11
N ASP A 16 -4.05 -10.60 -8.96
CA ASP A 16 -4.46 -9.21 -8.83
C ASP A 16 -3.25 -8.31 -9.09
N PHE A 17 -3.25 -7.68 -10.27
CA PHE A 17 -2.21 -6.75 -10.69
C PHE A 17 -2.10 -5.50 -9.79
N LEU A 18 -3.19 -5.09 -9.14
CA LEU A 18 -3.25 -3.90 -8.29
C LEU A 18 -2.74 -4.21 -6.88
N ARG A 19 -3.14 -5.36 -6.33
CA ARG A 19 -2.62 -5.86 -5.03
C ARG A 19 -1.24 -6.50 -5.16
N ARG A 20 -0.74 -6.62 -6.39
CA ARG A 20 0.47 -7.37 -6.77
C ARG A 20 0.46 -8.77 -6.21
N ASP A 21 -0.71 -9.40 -6.03
CA ASP A 21 -0.85 -10.61 -5.23
C ASP A 21 -1.65 -11.70 -5.93
N LEU A 22 -1.43 -12.95 -5.50
CA LEU A 22 -2.26 -14.07 -5.89
C LEU A 22 -3.48 -14.10 -4.96
N THR A 23 -4.55 -13.39 -5.32
CA THR A 23 -5.81 -13.40 -4.58
C THR A 23 -6.40 -14.81 -4.60
N SER A 24 -6.18 -15.54 -3.50
CA SER A 24 -6.80 -16.82 -3.18
C SER A 24 -6.92 -17.78 -4.37
N PRO A 25 -5.80 -18.34 -4.88
CA PRO A 25 -5.87 -19.39 -5.87
C PRO A 25 -6.70 -20.56 -5.32
N ASP A 26 -7.62 -21.06 -6.13
CA ASP A 26 -8.54 -22.12 -5.75
C ASP A 26 -7.79 -23.32 -5.13
N ALA A 27 -8.27 -23.81 -3.98
CA ALA A 27 -7.58 -24.82 -3.20
C ALA A 27 -7.39 -26.13 -4.00
N ASN A 28 -8.29 -26.43 -4.95
CA ASN A 28 -8.15 -27.60 -5.83
C ASN A 28 -7.05 -27.38 -6.86
N THR A 29 -6.88 -26.17 -7.36
CA THR A 29 -5.80 -25.79 -8.27
C THR A 29 -4.44 -25.92 -7.61
N LEU A 30 -4.27 -25.42 -6.38
CA LEU A 30 -3.03 -25.61 -5.61
C LEU A 30 -2.76 -27.08 -5.29
N SER A 31 -3.78 -27.84 -4.90
CA SER A 31 -3.64 -29.28 -4.65
C SER A 31 -3.23 -30.04 -5.91
N SER A 32 -3.74 -29.64 -7.06
CA SER A 32 -3.40 -30.24 -8.36
C SER A 32 -1.96 -29.94 -8.77
N ILE A 33 -1.49 -28.70 -8.54
CA ILE A 33 -0.08 -28.33 -8.77
C ILE A 33 0.82 -29.15 -7.85
N ARG A 34 0.54 -29.22 -6.55
CA ARG A 34 1.34 -30.01 -5.58
C ARG A 34 1.41 -31.48 -6.00
N SER A 35 0.26 -32.08 -6.37
CA SER A 35 0.21 -33.46 -6.86
C SER A 35 1.04 -33.66 -8.15
N ALA A 36 0.98 -32.70 -9.08
CA ALA A 36 1.77 -32.78 -10.31
C ALA A 36 3.29 -32.66 -10.06
N VAL A 37 3.70 -31.82 -9.12
CA VAL A 37 5.12 -31.69 -8.73
C VAL A 37 5.64 -32.96 -8.08
N SER A 38 4.91 -33.54 -7.10
CA SER A 38 5.37 -34.76 -6.42
C SER A 38 5.41 -36.00 -7.32
N ASN A 39 4.72 -35.97 -8.47
CA ASN A 39 4.71 -37.05 -9.46
C ASN A 39 5.65 -36.82 -10.66
N SER A 40 6.44 -35.73 -10.67
CA SER A 40 7.29 -35.35 -11.81
C SER A 40 8.69 -34.92 -11.35
N THR A 41 9.73 -35.56 -11.89
CA THR A 41 11.13 -35.17 -11.65
C THR A 41 11.47 -33.80 -12.25
N GLU A 42 10.71 -33.36 -13.25
CA GLU A 42 10.87 -32.05 -13.88
C GLU A 42 9.99 -30.98 -13.20
N GLY A 43 9.15 -31.34 -12.24
CA GLY A 43 8.18 -30.43 -11.62
C GLY A 43 6.95 -30.15 -12.48
N ALA A 44 6.25 -29.04 -12.18
CA ALA A 44 5.01 -28.63 -12.84
C ALA A 44 5.12 -27.21 -13.43
N GLN A 45 4.47 -26.99 -14.58
CA GLN A 45 4.41 -25.67 -15.20
C GLN A 45 3.17 -24.89 -14.74
N VAL A 46 3.39 -23.64 -14.36
CA VAL A 46 2.38 -22.73 -13.86
C VAL A 46 2.39 -21.45 -14.68
N ALA A 47 1.25 -21.06 -15.22
CA ALA A 47 1.07 -19.82 -15.95
C ALA A 47 0.50 -18.71 -15.05
N VAL A 48 1.12 -17.53 -15.10
CA VAL A 48 0.56 -16.29 -14.50
C VAL A 48 0.53 -15.22 -15.58
N GLY A 49 -0.67 -14.83 -16.02
CA GLY A 49 -0.84 -14.02 -17.22
C GLY A 49 -0.21 -14.71 -18.44
N ASN A 50 0.69 -14.01 -19.15
CA ASN A 50 1.39 -14.52 -20.33
C ASN A 50 2.74 -15.21 -20.02
N ARG A 51 3.04 -15.52 -18.75
CA ARG A 51 4.32 -16.11 -18.33
C ARG A 51 4.17 -17.53 -17.85
N ILE A 52 5.18 -18.35 -18.10
CA ILE A 52 5.28 -19.73 -17.62
C ILE A 52 6.42 -19.82 -16.59
N TYR A 53 6.10 -20.38 -15.44
CA TYR A 53 6.99 -20.68 -14.33
C TYR A 53 7.04 -22.19 -14.15
N ARG A 54 8.16 -22.72 -13.68
CA ARG A 54 8.32 -24.11 -13.27
C ARG A 54 8.40 -24.16 -11.76
N VAL A 55 7.59 -25.03 -11.18
CA VAL A 55 7.59 -25.32 -9.74
C VAL A 55 8.19 -26.69 -9.53
N VAL A 56 9.21 -26.79 -8.68
CA VAL A 56 9.89 -28.04 -8.33
C VAL A 56 9.89 -28.20 -6.82
N GLU A 57 9.82 -29.43 -6.33
CA GLU A 57 9.97 -29.73 -4.91
C GLU A 57 11.42 -30.19 -4.65
N LEU A 58 12.13 -29.46 -3.79
CA LEU A 58 13.48 -29.80 -3.33
C LEU A 58 13.50 -29.70 -1.81
N ASN A 59 14.02 -30.73 -1.13
CA ASN A 59 14.14 -30.74 0.33
C ASN A 59 12.82 -30.40 1.06
N ASN A 60 11.71 -30.96 0.60
CA ASN A 60 10.37 -30.76 1.16
C ASN A 60 9.90 -29.29 1.11
N HIS A 61 10.46 -28.49 0.18
CA HIS A 61 10.07 -27.12 -0.11
C HIS A 61 9.84 -26.95 -1.61
N PHE A 62 8.81 -26.19 -1.96
CA PHE A 62 8.54 -25.82 -3.35
C PHE A 62 9.38 -24.61 -3.74
N HIS A 63 10.17 -24.76 -4.80
CA HIS A 63 10.94 -23.71 -5.44
C HIS A 63 10.35 -23.39 -6.79
N VAL A 64 10.41 -22.11 -7.17
CA VAL A 64 9.83 -21.63 -8.43
C VAL A 64 10.94 -21.00 -9.25
N SER A 65 11.00 -21.34 -10.53
CA SER A 65 11.89 -20.72 -11.50
C SER A 65 11.09 -20.26 -12.72
N ARG A 66 11.57 -19.26 -13.44
CA ARG A 66 10.90 -18.75 -14.64
C ARG A 66 11.43 -19.49 -15.86
N GLU A 67 10.51 -19.97 -16.71
CA GLU A 67 10.90 -20.62 -17.97
C GLU A 67 10.83 -19.68 -19.19
N SER A 68 9.93 -18.69 -19.18
CA SER A 68 9.80 -17.79 -20.33
C SER A 68 10.86 -16.69 -20.34
N SER A 69 11.60 -16.53 -21.45
CA SER A 69 12.67 -15.54 -21.64
C SER A 69 12.19 -14.25 -22.30
N ASP A 70 11.00 -13.76 -21.97
CA ASP A 70 10.49 -12.52 -22.56
C ASP A 70 11.00 -11.27 -21.80
N ASN A 71 11.86 -10.49 -22.46
CA ASN A 71 12.52 -9.29 -21.94
C ASN A 71 11.62 -8.04 -21.92
N CYS A 72 10.56 -8.00 -22.73
CA CYS A 72 9.71 -6.81 -22.88
C CYS A 72 8.93 -6.45 -21.61
N LEU A 73 8.36 -7.46 -20.92
CA LEU A 73 7.63 -7.20 -19.67
C LEU A 73 8.56 -7.00 -18.48
N MET A 74 9.83 -7.43 -18.51
CA MET A 74 10.77 -7.08 -17.43
C MET A 74 11.16 -5.61 -17.48
N ASN A 75 11.37 -5.05 -18.68
CA ASN A 75 11.53 -3.60 -18.83
C ASN A 75 10.25 -2.85 -18.45
N PHE A 76 9.07 -3.39 -18.74
CA PHE A 76 7.79 -2.81 -18.30
C PHE A 76 7.62 -2.90 -16.78
N LEU A 77 7.76 -4.07 -16.16
CA LEU A 77 7.65 -4.25 -14.70
C LEU A 77 8.73 -3.48 -13.93
N TYR A 78 9.96 -3.40 -14.46
CA TYR A 78 11.03 -2.55 -13.91
C TYR A 78 10.68 -1.07 -14.03
N ARG A 79 10.12 -0.62 -15.18
CA ARG A 79 9.56 0.74 -15.33
C ARG A 79 8.35 1.00 -14.42
N LEU A 80 7.63 -0.04 -14.02
CA LEU A 80 6.55 -0.03 -13.04
C LEU A 80 7.04 -0.23 -11.58
N GLY A 81 8.37 -0.27 -11.34
CA GLY A 81 8.95 -0.35 -10.00
C GLY A 81 8.93 -1.74 -9.33
N TRP A 82 8.84 -2.84 -10.08
CA TRP A 82 8.80 -4.20 -9.54
C TRP A 82 10.21 -4.76 -9.27
N PRO A 83 10.50 -5.33 -8.09
CA PRO A 83 11.73 -6.05 -7.82
C PRO A 83 11.88 -7.30 -8.70
N LYS A 84 13.12 -7.60 -9.11
CA LYS A 84 13.41 -8.86 -9.83
C LYS A 84 12.99 -10.06 -8.98
N GLY A 85 12.12 -10.91 -9.52
CA GLY A 85 11.71 -12.18 -8.90
C GLY A 85 10.50 -12.10 -7.96
N GLU A 86 9.78 -10.98 -7.88
CA GLU A 86 8.62 -10.82 -7.01
C GLU A 86 7.52 -11.88 -7.24
N VAL A 87 7.16 -12.15 -8.50
CA VAL A 87 6.12 -13.16 -8.84
C VAL A 87 6.56 -14.56 -8.41
N THR A 88 7.84 -14.89 -8.60
CA THR A 88 8.42 -16.16 -8.19
C THR A 88 8.28 -16.37 -6.69
N ARG A 89 8.67 -15.38 -5.89
CA ARG A 89 8.57 -15.42 -4.42
C ARG A 89 7.13 -15.58 -3.93
N LYS A 90 6.17 -14.93 -4.59
CA LYS A 90 4.74 -15.06 -4.23
C LYS A 90 4.18 -16.45 -4.51
N ILE A 91 4.55 -17.06 -5.64
CA ILE A 91 4.19 -18.46 -5.92
C ILE A 91 4.83 -19.39 -4.88
N GLU A 92 6.11 -19.19 -4.55
CA GLU A 92 6.81 -19.98 -3.52
C GLU A 92 6.12 -19.87 -2.14
N LEU A 93 5.78 -18.65 -1.71
CA LEU A 93 5.11 -18.41 -0.42
C LEU A 93 3.79 -19.17 -0.31
N ILE A 94 2.97 -19.17 -1.36
CA ILE A 94 1.67 -19.86 -1.36
C ILE A 94 1.83 -21.37 -1.44
N MET A 95 2.80 -21.85 -2.21
CA MET A 95 3.07 -23.29 -2.33
C MET A 95 3.60 -23.89 -1.02
N ASN A 96 4.34 -23.11 -0.23
CA ASN A 96 4.88 -23.54 1.06
C ASN A 96 3.98 -23.17 2.26
N ALA A 97 2.83 -22.51 2.04
CA ALA A 97 1.91 -22.16 3.12
C ALA A 97 1.30 -23.42 3.79
N PRO A 98 1.14 -23.42 5.13
CA PRO A 98 0.49 -24.51 5.86
C PRO A 98 -0.97 -24.68 5.41
N ARG A 99 -1.45 -25.93 5.32
CA ARG A 99 -2.84 -26.23 4.94
C ARG A 99 -3.80 -25.67 6.00
N LEU A 100 -4.59 -24.66 5.66
CA LEU A 100 -5.79 -24.32 6.42
C LEU A 100 -6.85 -25.39 6.10
N GLU A 101 -7.09 -26.32 7.03
CA GLU A 101 -8.26 -27.20 6.96
C GLU A 101 -9.52 -26.37 7.20
N ILE A 102 -10.21 -25.99 6.13
CA ILE A 102 -11.52 -25.34 6.21
C ILE A 102 -12.56 -26.43 6.46
N THR A 103 -12.98 -26.61 7.71
CA THR A 103 -14.19 -27.37 8.03
C THR A 103 -15.42 -26.51 7.71
N PRO A 104 -16.40 -27.01 6.92
CA PRO A 104 -17.59 -26.24 6.59
C PRO A 104 -18.56 -26.23 7.78
N VAL A 105 -18.71 -25.09 8.45
CA VAL A 105 -19.77 -24.92 9.46
C VAL A 105 -21.10 -24.67 8.74
N LYS A 106 -22.01 -25.62 8.94
CA LYS A 106 -23.40 -25.62 8.46
C LYS A 106 -24.17 -24.40 8.96
N ASN A 107 -24.95 -23.84 8.04
CA ASN A 107 -26.05 -22.90 8.24
C ASN A 107 -26.86 -23.18 9.52
N LYS A 108 -26.99 -22.15 10.37
CA LYS A 108 -28.12 -22.02 11.30
C LYS A 108 -28.86 -20.73 10.99
N THR A 109 -30.05 -20.93 10.45
CA THR A 109 -31.15 -19.98 10.28
C THR A 109 -31.41 -19.22 11.59
N ILE A 110 -31.43 -17.89 11.54
CA ILE A 110 -32.17 -17.09 12.53
C ILE A 110 -33.10 -16.14 11.78
N LEU A 111 -34.36 -16.50 11.96
CA LEU A 111 -35.63 -15.81 11.80
C LEU A 111 -35.61 -14.28 11.61
N ASP A 112 -36.38 -13.90 10.59
CA ASP A 112 -36.98 -12.60 10.33
C ASP A 112 -37.70 -12.03 11.57
N LYS A 113 -37.32 -10.80 11.96
CA LYS A 113 -38.14 -9.89 12.76
C LYS A 113 -37.87 -8.47 12.29
N THR A 114 -38.85 -7.95 11.57
CA THR A 114 -39.03 -6.54 11.25
C THR A 114 -39.37 -5.70 12.48
N ASN A 115 -39.03 -4.41 12.38
CA ASN A 115 -39.39 -3.24 13.20
C ASN A 115 -38.53 -2.92 14.43
N SER A 116 -37.64 -1.95 14.28
CA SER A 116 -37.83 -0.59 14.84
C SER A 116 -36.76 0.35 14.32
N HIS A 117 -37.15 1.59 14.00
CA HIS A 117 -36.24 2.70 13.79
C HIS A 117 -35.33 2.86 15.02
N ASP A 118 -34.05 2.55 14.90
CA ASP A 118 -33.05 2.93 15.89
C ASP A 118 -32.21 4.08 15.34
N GLU A 119 -32.30 5.19 16.07
CA GLU A 119 -31.58 6.43 15.85
C GLU A 119 -30.07 6.17 15.75
N MET A 120 -29.45 6.85 14.79
CA MET A 120 -28.00 6.95 14.70
C MET A 120 -27.46 7.38 16.08
N PRO A 121 -26.47 6.66 16.67
CA PRO A 121 -25.93 7.06 17.96
C PRO A 121 -25.42 8.50 17.87
N PRO A 122 -25.68 9.35 18.89
CA PRO A 122 -25.28 10.74 18.85
C PRO A 122 -23.76 10.80 18.66
N ILE A 123 -23.35 11.57 17.65
CA ILE A 123 -21.95 11.96 17.45
C ILE A 123 -21.49 12.57 18.79
N PRO A 124 -20.39 12.09 19.39
CA PRO A 124 -19.88 12.68 20.63
C PRO A 124 -19.71 14.18 20.43
N GLN A 125 -20.37 14.99 21.25
CA GLN A 125 -20.12 16.42 21.29
C GLN A 125 -18.72 16.63 21.87
N VAL A 126 -17.74 16.80 20.99
CA VAL A 126 -16.39 17.21 21.33
C VAL A 126 -16.45 18.69 21.70
N ASP A 127 -15.96 19.07 22.87
CA ASP A 127 -15.96 20.45 23.34
C ASP A 127 -15.18 21.36 22.37
N TYR A 128 -15.87 22.27 21.69
CA TYR A 128 -15.37 23.03 20.53
C TYR A 128 -14.50 24.25 20.92
N ASN A 129 -14.21 24.43 22.21
CA ASN A 129 -13.38 25.51 22.72
C ASN A 129 -11.99 25.03 23.16
N VAL A 130 -11.38 24.09 22.43
CA VAL A 130 -9.97 23.73 22.67
C VAL A 130 -9.13 24.95 22.30
N THR A 131 -8.63 25.65 23.32
CA THR A 131 -7.61 26.67 23.14
C THR A 131 -6.36 25.96 22.64
N LEU A 132 -6.07 26.04 21.34
CA LEU A 132 -4.90 25.40 20.74
C LEU A 132 -3.63 26.13 21.17
N HIS A 133 -2.81 25.48 22.01
CA HIS A 133 -1.56 26.04 22.47
C HIS A 133 -0.44 25.79 21.45
N LYS A 134 -0.32 26.68 20.46
CA LYS A 134 0.71 26.58 19.41
C LYS A 134 2.13 26.79 19.96
N GLY A 135 3.01 25.84 19.63
CA GLY A 135 4.45 25.83 19.88
C GLY A 135 5.28 26.53 18.81
N GLU A 136 6.55 26.13 18.66
CA GLU A 136 7.37 26.60 17.54
C GLU A 136 6.83 26.11 16.19
N ILE A 137 7.27 26.78 15.12
CA ILE A 137 6.95 26.37 13.75
C ILE A 137 7.86 25.20 13.37
N VAL A 138 7.25 24.08 13.00
CA VAL A 138 7.91 22.85 12.56
C VAL A 138 7.99 22.79 11.03
N GLY A 139 7.03 23.41 10.34
CA GLY A 139 6.99 23.42 8.87
C GLY A 139 6.08 24.50 8.31
N LYS A 140 6.27 24.83 7.03
CA LYS A 140 5.44 25.78 6.28
C LYS A 140 5.19 25.23 4.88
N GLY A 141 3.93 25.24 4.46
CA GLY A 141 3.51 24.94 3.09
C GLY A 141 2.73 26.11 2.49
N GLY A 142 2.25 25.94 1.26
CA GLY A 142 1.45 26.97 0.57
C GLY A 142 0.12 27.28 1.25
N ASN A 143 -0.50 26.26 1.85
CA ASN A 143 -1.86 26.35 2.39
C ASN A 143 -1.92 26.28 3.92
N ALA A 144 -0.81 25.98 4.60
CA ALA A 144 -0.78 25.75 6.03
C ALA A 144 0.58 26.07 6.68
N ILE A 145 0.53 26.36 7.97
CA ILE A 145 1.71 26.41 8.84
C ILE A 145 1.56 25.31 9.90
N VAL A 146 2.62 24.52 10.09
CA VAL A 146 2.64 23.42 11.06
C VAL A 146 3.37 23.88 12.32
N TYR A 147 2.68 23.81 13.45
CA TYR A 147 3.21 24.15 14.78
C TYR A 147 3.40 22.89 15.61
N ALA A 148 4.36 22.88 16.52
CA ALA A 148 4.36 21.92 17.62
C ALA A 148 3.11 22.14 18.48
N ASP A 149 2.53 21.06 19.02
CA ASP A 149 1.48 21.16 20.04
C ASP A 149 2.15 21.31 21.42
N LYS A 150 1.85 22.37 22.17
CA LYS A 150 2.44 22.58 23.51
C LYS A 150 1.85 21.65 24.56
N ASP A 151 0.65 21.14 24.32
CA ASP A 151 -0.06 20.29 25.29
C ASP A 151 0.31 18.81 25.10
N ASP A 152 0.87 18.46 23.95
CA ASP A 152 1.24 17.09 23.57
C ASP A 152 2.44 17.09 22.60
N ASP A 153 3.63 16.75 23.12
CA ASP A 153 4.87 16.73 22.36
C ASP A 153 4.91 15.67 21.23
N THR A 154 3.97 14.72 21.27
CA THR A 154 3.79 13.71 20.22
C THR A 154 2.93 14.20 19.06
N LYS A 155 2.41 15.44 19.13
CA LYS A 155 1.48 16.01 18.14
C LYS A 155 2.01 17.30 17.52
N VAL A 156 1.45 17.60 16.36
CA VAL A 156 1.62 18.86 15.65
C VAL A 156 0.27 19.37 15.16
N LEU A 157 0.18 20.69 14.95
CA LEU A 157 -1.00 21.40 14.52
C LEU A 157 -0.76 21.99 13.12
N LYS A 158 -1.28 21.36 12.07
CA LYS A 158 -1.31 21.91 10.69
C LYS A 158 -2.47 22.90 10.62
N MET A 159 -2.17 24.19 10.75
CA MET A 159 -3.17 25.25 10.73
C MET A 159 -3.29 25.84 9.33
N PHE A 160 -4.47 25.77 8.73
CA PHE A 160 -4.71 26.30 7.40
C PHE A 160 -4.66 27.84 7.41
N THR A 161 -4.00 28.42 6.41
CA THR A 161 -3.89 29.88 6.23
C THR A 161 -4.90 30.41 5.21
N ILE A 162 -5.52 29.52 4.45
CA ILE A 162 -6.59 29.79 3.50
C ILE A 162 -7.69 28.73 3.67
N PRO A 163 -8.96 29.03 3.33
CA PRO A 163 -10.03 28.04 3.36
C PRO A 163 -9.68 26.79 2.53
N GLN A 164 -10.05 25.61 3.03
CA GLN A 164 -9.85 24.32 2.34
C GLN A 164 -11.21 23.66 2.08
N LEU A 165 -11.30 22.81 1.05
CA LEU A 165 -12.50 22.03 0.79
C LEU A 165 -12.64 20.94 1.86
N HIS A 166 -13.86 20.76 2.37
CA HIS A 166 -14.13 19.78 3.42
C HIS A 166 -13.72 18.36 3.00
N GLU A 167 -14.02 17.98 1.76
CA GLU A 167 -13.68 16.66 1.21
C GLU A 167 -12.18 16.41 1.12
N GLU A 168 -11.37 17.44 0.80
CA GLU A 168 -9.91 17.32 0.72
C GLU A 168 -9.31 17.10 2.10
N VAL A 169 -9.79 17.84 3.10
CA VAL A 169 -9.30 17.73 4.49
C VAL A 169 -9.70 16.39 5.11
N VAL A 170 -10.95 15.95 4.89
CA VAL A 170 -11.40 14.63 5.34
C VAL A 170 -10.55 13.53 4.70
N HIS A 171 -10.31 13.61 3.39
CA HIS A 171 -9.49 12.62 2.67
C HIS A 171 -8.03 12.59 3.18
N GLU A 172 -7.44 13.75 3.47
CA GLU A 172 -6.09 13.82 4.05
C GLU A 172 -6.04 13.14 5.42
N VAL A 173 -7.00 13.45 6.30
CA VAL A 173 -7.09 12.85 7.65
C VAL A 173 -7.34 11.34 7.58
N GLU A 174 -8.19 10.88 6.66
CA GLU A 174 -8.45 9.46 6.43
C GLU A 174 -7.19 8.73 5.94
N CYS A 175 -6.47 9.29 4.98
CA CYS A 175 -5.23 8.72 4.47
C CYS A 175 -4.16 8.64 5.58
N PHE A 176 -4.01 9.71 6.37
CA PHE A 176 -3.05 9.75 7.48
C PHE A 176 -3.38 8.71 8.55
N ASN A 177 -4.65 8.61 8.94
CA ASN A 177 -5.12 7.59 9.90
C ASN A 177 -5.00 6.17 9.34
N THR A 178 -5.16 5.97 8.04
CA THR A 178 -4.99 4.66 7.42
C THR A 178 -3.51 4.24 7.43
N TYR A 179 -2.59 5.18 7.15
CA TYR A 179 -1.17 4.88 7.10
C TYR A 179 -0.52 4.72 8.48
N TYR A 180 -0.80 5.64 9.42
CA TYR A 180 -0.17 5.67 10.74
C TYR A 180 -1.01 5.02 11.86
N GLY A 181 -2.27 4.68 11.57
CA GLY A 181 -3.21 4.08 12.50
C GLY A 181 -4.30 5.04 12.97
N LYS A 182 -5.45 4.49 13.34
CA LYS A 182 -6.64 5.25 13.76
C LYS A 182 -6.31 6.19 14.94
N GLY A 183 -6.68 7.46 14.83
CA GLY A 183 -6.42 8.50 15.84
C GLY A 183 -5.06 9.20 15.67
N SER A 184 -4.34 8.92 14.57
CA SER A 184 -3.13 9.63 14.22
C SER A 184 -3.39 11.05 13.72
N ALA A 185 -4.58 11.34 13.19
CA ALA A 185 -4.99 12.67 12.78
C ALA A 185 -6.47 12.95 13.08
N GLU A 186 -6.80 14.20 13.38
CA GLU A 186 -8.15 14.70 13.64
C GLU A 186 -8.32 16.13 13.08
N ILE A 187 -9.53 16.44 12.62
CA ILE A 187 -9.86 17.75 12.08
C ILE A 187 -10.10 18.74 13.23
N ILE A 188 -9.51 19.92 13.11
CA ILE A 188 -9.73 21.05 14.01
C ILE A 188 -10.82 21.94 13.42
N TYR A 189 -11.87 22.20 14.20
CA TYR A 189 -12.93 23.12 13.85
C TYR A 189 -12.84 24.42 14.68
N ASN A 190 -13.22 25.54 14.08
CA ASN A 190 -13.44 26.82 14.75
C ASN A 190 -14.75 27.40 14.22
N ASN A 191 -15.74 27.63 15.08
CA ASN A 191 -17.06 28.13 14.69
C ASN A 191 -17.71 27.31 13.54
N ASN A 192 -17.56 25.98 13.58
CA ASN A 192 -17.99 25.02 12.54
C ASN A 192 -17.21 25.04 11.21
N ASP A 193 -16.23 25.92 11.06
CA ASP A 193 -15.32 25.94 9.90
C ASP A 193 -14.05 25.14 10.19
N ILE A 194 -13.57 24.42 9.19
CA ILE A 194 -12.30 23.70 9.28
C ILE A 194 -11.16 24.72 9.39
N SER A 195 -10.38 24.62 10.47
CA SER A 195 -9.25 25.50 10.75
C SER A 195 -7.89 24.81 10.64
N GLY A 196 -7.86 23.48 10.69
CA GLY A 196 -6.61 22.73 10.62
C GLY A 196 -6.77 21.24 10.86
N ILE A 197 -5.63 20.59 11.05
CA ILE A 197 -5.51 19.17 11.41
C ILE A 197 -4.55 19.07 12.59
N LYS A 198 -4.96 18.37 13.65
CA LYS A 198 -4.07 17.92 14.72
C LYS A 198 -3.62 16.51 14.37
N MET A 199 -2.32 16.27 14.30
CA MET A 199 -1.77 14.99 13.84
C MET A 199 -0.50 14.57 14.56
N THR A 200 -0.18 13.27 14.51
CA THR A 200 1.03 12.69 15.07
C THR A 200 2.27 13.35 14.47
N ARG A 201 3.19 13.74 15.34
CA ARG A 201 4.50 14.25 14.96
C ARG A 201 5.33 13.13 14.35
N ILE A 202 5.60 13.25 13.06
CA ILE A 202 6.41 12.29 12.31
C ILE A 202 7.90 12.59 12.52
N GLN A 203 8.67 11.54 12.83
CA GLN A 203 10.11 11.64 13.03
C GLN A 203 10.86 11.56 11.69
N GLY A 204 12.02 12.21 11.66
CA GLY A 204 12.96 12.17 10.53
C GLY A 204 13.35 13.55 10.00
N GLU A 205 14.35 13.54 9.13
CA GLU A 205 14.82 14.71 8.38
C GLU A 205 14.15 14.74 7.00
N ALA A 206 13.70 15.90 6.52
CA ALA A 206 13.09 15.98 5.20
C ALA A 206 14.08 15.54 4.10
N VAL A 207 13.61 14.73 3.14
CA VAL A 207 14.46 14.14 2.10
C VAL A 207 15.18 15.20 1.27
N ILE A 208 14.59 16.39 1.12
CA ILE A 208 15.23 17.55 0.47
C ILE A 208 16.56 17.95 1.13
N TYR A 209 16.66 17.83 2.45
CA TYR A 209 17.86 18.16 3.23
C TYR A 209 18.77 16.97 3.47
N ALA A 210 18.22 15.75 3.42
CA ALA A 210 18.99 14.53 3.59
C ALA A 210 20.09 14.42 2.51
N LYS A 211 21.31 14.19 2.99
CA LYS A 211 22.50 13.89 2.18
C LYS A 211 23.12 12.61 2.68
N ASN A 212 23.83 11.90 1.80
CA ASN A 212 24.61 10.72 2.17
C ASN A 212 23.72 9.71 2.89
N LEU A 213 22.66 9.30 2.20
CA LEU A 213 21.77 8.25 2.66
C LEU A 213 22.55 6.94 2.64
N PRO A 214 22.36 6.08 3.66
CA PRO A 214 23.09 4.82 3.68
C PRO A 214 22.54 3.85 2.62
N PRO A 215 23.31 2.85 2.16
CA PRO A 215 22.87 1.90 1.13
C PRO A 215 21.53 1.21 1.41
N HIS A 216 21.21 0.96 2.68
CA HIS A 216 19.95 0.32 3.08
C HIS A 216 18.72 1.26 3.02
N ALA A 217 18.91 2.55 2.69
CA ALA A 217 17.81 3.47 2.40
C ALA A 217 17.10 3.14 1.07
N GLU A 218 17.77 2.47 0.14
CA GLU A 218 17.14 1.98 -1.10
C GLU A 218 15.95 1.07 -0.78
N GLN A 219 16.14 0.09 0.11
CA GLN A 219 15.05 -0.80 0.49
C GLN A 219 13.95 -0.04 1.26
N ALA A 220 14.33 0.93 2.09
CA ALA A 220 13.37 1.69 2.90
C ALA A 220 12.40 2.53 2.06
N ILE A 221 12.84 3.09 0.93
CA ILE A 221 11.94 3.86 0.07
C ILE A 221 10.96 2.95 -0.66
N TYR A 222 11.39 1.76 -1.07
CA TYR A 222 10.48 0.74 -1.60
C TYR A 222 9.46 0.29 -0.55
N ASP A 223 9.91 0.03 0.67
CA ASP A 223 9.03 -0.38 1.77
C ASP A 223 7.99 0.70 2.12
N MET A 224 8.32 1.99 1.97
CA MET A 224 7.35 3.07 2.16
C MET A 224 6.22 3.00 1.14
N PHE A 225 6.53 2.88 -0.14
CA PHE A 225 5.52 2.74 -1.20
C PHE A 225 4.72 1.45 -1.06
N ASP A 226 5.37 0.34 -0.70
CA ASP A 226 4.67 -0.92 -0.40
C ASP A 226 3.63 -0.75 0.72
N ARG A 227 3.95 -0.02 1.78
CA ARG A 227 2.99 0.28 2.86
C ARG A 227 1.84 1.17 2.39
N LEU A 228 2.10 2.15 1.55
CA LEU A 228 1.06 3.01 0.96
C LEU A 228 0.12 2.19 0.09
N GLU A 229 0.68 1.39 -0.82
CA GLU A 229 -0.07 0.56 -1.77
C GLU A 229 -0.91 -0.52 -1.08
N ARG A 230 -0.38 -1.18 -0.03
CA ARG A 230 -1.15 -2.16 0.77
C ARG A 230 -2.35 -1.54 1.47
N ASN A 231 -2.29 -0.24 1.77
CA ASN A 231 -3.38 0.53 2.34
C ASN A 231 -4.29 1.18 1.26
N ASN A 232 -4.10 0.82 -0.02
CA ASN A 232 -4.81 1.40 -1.17
C ASN A 232 -4.60 2.92 -1.31
N ILE A 233 -3.43 3.42 -0.89
CA ILE A 233 -3.04 4.83 -1.01
C ILE A 233 -2.10 4.96 -2.21
N LEU A 234 -2.58 5.64 -3.26
CA LEU A 234 -1.76 6.05 -4.40
C LEU A 234 -1.22 7.45 -4.15
N PHE A 235 -0.11 7.50 -3.42
CA PHE A 235 0.46 8.75 -2.90
C PHE A 235 0.73 9.77 -4.01
N VAL A 236 0.09 10.92 -3.91
CA VAL A 236 0.09 11.97 -4.95
C VAL A 236 1.35 12.83 -4.85
N ASP A 237 1.60 13.42 -3.68
CA ASP A 237 2.64 14.42 -3.51
C ASP A 237 3.99 13.78 -3.15
N THR A 238 4.62 13.22 -4.19
CA THR A 238 5.90 12.51 -4.11
C THR A 238 7.12 13.45 -4.12
N THR A 239 6.96 14.70 -3.69
CA THR A 239 8.08 15.64 -3.59
C THR A 239 8.96 15.35 -2.36
N GLU A 240 10.26 15.65 -2.46
CA GLU A 240 11.23 15.42 -1.38
C GLU A 240 10.99 16.29 -0.12
N THR A 241 10.09 17.26 -0.20
CA THR A 241 9.62 18.06 0.94
C THR A 241 8.54 17.36 1.76
N ASN A 242 7.84 16.39 1.18
CA ASN A 242 6.69 15.71 1.81
C ASN A 242 7.00 14.32 2.33
N VAL A 243 8.28 13.98 2.43
CA VAL A 243 8.76 12.74 3.03
C VAL A 243 9.92 13.06 3.97
N LEU A 244 9.86 12.47 5.16
CA LEU A 244 10.93 12.50 6.15
C LEU A 244 11.67 11.16 6.15
N TYR A 245 12.99 11.19 6.23
CA TYR A 245 13.82 10.01 6.44
C TYR A 245 14.27 9.96 7.91
N ASP A 246 13.85 8.90 8.60
CA ASP A 246 14.30 8.56 9.93
C ASP A 246 15.48 7.58 9.83
N ARG A 247 16.68 8.07 10.19
CA ARG A 247 17.93 7.30 10.18
C ARG A 247 17.96 6.22 11.25
N ASP A 248 17.34 6.46 12.40
CA ASP A 248 17.39 5.53 13.54
C ASP A 248 16.58 4.26 13.25
N THR A 249 15.48 4.41 12.51
CA THR A 249 14.61 3.28 12.14
C THR A 249 14.76 2.83 10.68
N ASN A 250 15.58 3.53 9.88
CA ASN A 250 15.70 3.39 8.42
C ASN A 250 14.32 3.38 7.73
N ARG A 251 13.54 4.45 7.93
CA ARG A 251 12.20 4.58 7.36
C ARG A 251 12.00 5.91 6.67
N PHE A 252 11.38 5.85 5.50
CA PHE A 252 10.75 7.02 4.89
C PHE A 252 9.30 7.11 5.35
N ASN A 253 8.93 8.31 5.80
CA ASN A 253 7.65 8.62 6.42
C ASN A 253 7.00 9.80 5.66
N PRO A 254 5.90 9.57 4.91
CA PRO A 254 5.19 10.64 4.22
C PRO A 254 4.38 11.49 5.22
N ILE A 255 4.32 12.81 5.02
CA ILE A 255 3.71 13.75 5.98
C ILE A 255 2.39 14.39 5.51
N ASP A 256 2.24 14.65 4.20
CA ASP A 256 1.04 15.25 3.62
C ASP A 256 0.37 14.23 2.68
N ILE A 257 -0.33 13.25 3.27
CA ILE A 257 -0.78 12.06 2.55
C ILE A 257 -2.13 12.31 1.89
N SER A 258 -2.12 12.35 0.55
CA SER A 258 -3.31 12.25 -0.28
C SER A 258 -3.18 11.11 -1.28
N SER A 259 -4.32 10.55 -1.68
CA SER A 259 -4.39 9.48 -2.68
C SER A 259 -5.16 9.91 -3.92
N TYR A 260 -4.69 9.49 -5.10
CA TYR A 260 -5.53 9.52 -6.30
C TYR A 260 -6.82 8.72 -6.06
N ASN A 261 -7.95 9.29 -6.49
CA ASN A 261 -9.27 8.70 -6.27
C ASN A 261 -9.72 7.87 -7.49
N GLN A 262 -9.59 6.55 -7.40
CA GLN A 262 -10.04 5.65 -8.47
C GLN A 262 -11.56 5.45 -8.49
N LYS A 263 -12.27 5.67 -7.37
CA LYS A 263 -13.68 5.28 -7.21
C LYS A 263 -14.67 6.17 -7.97
N HIS A 264 -14.27 7.35 -8.41
CA HIS A 264 -15.12 8.28 -9.18
C HIS A 264 -14.65 8.45 -10.63
N THR A 265 -13.91 7.47 -11.16
CA THR A 265 -13.34 7.56 -12.50
C THR A 265 -14.08 6.64 -13.46
N ASP A 266 -15.04 7.20 -14.20
CA ASP A 266 -15.92 6.45 -15.12
C ASP A 266 -15.26 6.03 -16.43
N SER A 267 -14.09 6.59 -16.78
CA SER A 267 -13.40 6.28 -18.04
C SER A 267 -12.05 5.59 -17.82
N LYS A 268 -11.80 4.57 -18.63
CA LYS A 268 -10.53 3.84 -18.65
C LYS A 268 -9.35 4.77 -18.92
N ASP A 269 -9.49 5.72 -19.84
CA ASP A 269 -8.42 6.68 -20.16
C ASP A 269 -8.00 7.53 -18.95
N ARG A 270 -8.96 7.89 -18.08
CA ARG A 270 -8.65 8.61 -16.85
C ARG A 270 -8.00 7.71 -15.80
N GLN A 271 -8.41 6.44 -15.71
CA GLN A 271 -7.74 5.46 -14.83
C GLN A 271 -6.29 5.23 -15.27
N ASP A 272 -6.06 5.05 -16.57
CA ASP A 272 -4.72 4.89 -17.13
C ASP A 272 -3.86 6.14 -16.90
N SER A 273 -4.45 7.34 -17.02
CA SER A 273 -3.76 8.60 -16.69
C SER A 273 -3.39 8.71 -15.21
N ILE A 274 -4.29 8.32 -14.31
CA ILE A 274 -4.02 8.32 -12.85
C ILE A 274 -2.86 7.38 -12.53
N ILE A 275 -2.90 6.17 -13.10
CA ILE A 275 -1.86 5.16 -12.89
C ILE A 275 -0.52 5.68 -13.41
N ALA A 276 -0.49 6.28 -14.61
CA ALA A 276 0.71 6.88 -15.17
C ALA A 276 1.29 7.97 -14.27
N SER A 277 0.47 8.93 -13.82
CA SER A 277 0.92 10.00 -12.92
C SER A 277 1.45 9.46 -11.59
N TYR A 278 0.79 8.46 -11.01
CA TYR A 278 1.27 7.79 -9.80
C TYR A 278 2.64 7.12 -10.01
N ILE A 279 2.81 6.39 -11.11
CA ILE A 279 4.08 5.71 -11.43
C ILE A 279 5.20 6.73 -11.64
N ASP A 280 4.93 7.81 -12.37
CA ASP A 280 5.91 8.86 -12.63
C ASP A 280 6.37 9.53 -11.33
N GLY A 281 5.44 9.89 -10.45
CA GLY A 281 5.74 10.45 -9.13
C GLY A 281 6.51 9.48 -8.22
N LYS A 282 6.07 8.22 -8.16
CA LYS A 282 6.76 7.16 -7.41
C LYS A 282 8.21 7.01 -7.88
N ASN A 283 8.42 6.91 -9.19
CA ASN A 283 9.75 6.76 -9.79
C ASN A 283 10.62 8.01 -9.57
N TYR A 284 10.04 9.21 -9.64
CA TYR A 284 10.74 10.45 -9.34
C TYR A 284 11.33 10.43 -7.93
N LEU A 285 10.52 10.11 -6.91
CA LEU A 285 10.98 10.10 -5.53
C LEU A 285 11.99 8.99 -5.25
N ILE A 286 11.77 7.79 -5.79
CA ILE A 286 12.72 6.68 -5.69
C ILE A 286 14.08 7.10 -6.27
N ASN A 287 14.11 7.62 -7.50
CA ASN A 287 15.35 8.06 -8.13
C ASN A 287 16.03 9.20 -7.35
N THR A 288 15.23 10.12 -6.77
CA THR A 288 15.74 11.19 -5.91
C THR A 288 16.46 10.63 -4.69
N VAL A 289 15.90 9.60 -4.05
CA VAL A 289 16.53 8.89 -2.91
C VAL A 289 17.78 8.15 -3.35
N LEU A 290 17.71 7.38 -4.45
CA LEU A 290 18.85 6.60 -4.95
C LEU A 290 20.06 7.50 -5.29
N ASN A 291 19.82 8.68 -5.86
CA ASN A 291 20.88 9.66 -6.16
C ASN A 291 21.54 10.27 -4.91
N LYS A 292 20.95 10.09 -3.73
CA LYS A 292 21.47 10.56 -2.45
C LYS A 292 22.18 9.45 -1.66
N ILE A 293 22.21 8.22 -2.16
CA ILE A 293 22.89 7.08 -1.54
C ILE A 293 24.40 7.14 -1.83
N GLU A 294 25.21 6.92 -0.79
CA GLU A 294 26.68 6.74 -0.90
C GLU A 294 27.09 5.28 -1.17
#